data_AF-A0A9W7HA83-F1
#
_entry.id   AF-A0A9W7HA83-F1
#
_cell.length_a   1.000
_cell.length_b   1.000
_cell.length_c   1.000
_cell.angle_alpha   90.00
_cell.angle_beta   90.00
_cell.angle_gamma   90.00
#
_symmetry.space_group_name_H-M   'P 1'
#
loop_
_entity.id
_entity.type
_entity.pdbx_description
1 polymer ?
#
loop_
_entity_poly.entity_id
_entity_poly.type
_entity_poly.pdbx_seq_one_letter_code
_entity_poly.pdbx_strand_id
1 'polypeptide(L)'
;MEMPARILCLHGFLVISLLFSGTNADTKIKQVTDPTGNVNLSPFQQWLSAYECLQNKSQSCSGEYTLTEAGWMNVTSDDTTDFCKAGGCGEHTKAVLTCIHHVKRDYKFINKATVWGLNYTITHGCSYGFNGTTYISNARRRIQSPIAVLVSILAAVLLSNLDDWRN
;
A
#
# COMPACT_ATOMS: atom_id res chain seq x y z
N MET A 1 -1.03 3.22 -51.91
CA MET A 1 -0.99 2.51 -50.62
C MET A 1 -2.02 3.18 -49.72
N GLU A 2 -3.27 2.73 -49.81
CA GLU A 2 -4.39 3.31 -49.05
C GLU A 2 -4.38 2.70 -47.65
N MET A 3 -4.13 3.53 -46.64
CA MET A 3 -4.30 3.10 -45.25
C MET A 3 -5.80 2.98 -44.95
N PRO A 4 -6.29 1.82 -44.47
CA PRO A 4 -7.70 1.63 -44.18
C PRO A 4 -8.14 2.56 -43.05
N ALA A 5 -9.28 3.23 -43.24
CA ALA A 5 -9.83 4.25 -42.33
C ALA A 5 -9.89 3.84 -40.84
N ARG A 6 -9.96 2.53 -40.57
CA ARG A 6 -9.92 1.95 -39.22
C ARG A 6 -8.59 2.20 -38.48
N ILE A 7 -7.47 2.19 -39.20
CA ILE A 7 -6.13 2.46 -38.64
C ILE A 7 -6.01 3.95 -38.29
N LEU A 8 -6.58 4.82 -39.12
CA LEU A 8 -6.63 6.26 -38.86
C LEU A 8 -7.45 6.59 -37.60
N CYS A 9 -8.61 5.93 -37.41
CA CYS A 9 -9.43 6.08 -36.21
C CYS A 9 -8.72 5.58 -34.95
N LEU A 10 -8.05 4.42 -35.00
CA LEU A 10 -7.32 3.87 -33.85
C LEU A 10 -6.17 4.77 -33.41
N HIS A 11 -5.38 5.29 -34.36
CA HIS A 11 -4.34 6.26 -34.03
C HIS A 11 -4.93 7.58 -33.53
N GLY A 12 -6.05 8.03 -34.10
CA GLY A 12 -6.78 9.19 -33.59
C GLY A 12 -7.18 9.06 -32.14
N PHE A 13 -7.83 7.94 -31.76
CA PHE A 13 -8.20 7.67 -30.37
C PHE A 13 -6.98 7.58 -29.45
N LEU A 14 -5.91 6.90 -29.88
CA LEU A 14 -4.69 6.72 -29.08
C LEU A 14 -3.97 8.05 -28.83
N VAL A 15 -3.88 8.91 -29.85
CA VAL A 15 -3.30 10.26 -29.74
C VAL A 15 -4.16 11.16 -28.85
N ILE A 16 -5.49 11.10 -28.98
CA ILE A 16 -6.40 11.84 -28.10
C ILE A 16 -6.25 11.37 -26.65
N SER A 17 -6.21 10.06 -26.38
CA SER A 17 -5.99 9.54 -25.03
C SER A 17 -4.63 9.97 -24.43
N LEU A 18 -3.57 10.04 -25.24
CA LEU A 18 -2.26 10.53 -24.80
C LEU A 18 -2.27 12.04 -24.52
N LEU A 19 -2.99 12.83 -25.31
CA LEU A 19 -3.14 14.28 -25.11
C LEU A 19 -3.99 14.61 -23.87
N PHE A 20 -5.01 13.80 -23.56
CA PHE A 20 -5.80 13.95 -22.32
C PHE A 20 -5.08 13.44 -21.06
N SER A 21 -4.03 12.62 -21.21
CA SER A 21 -3.22 12.15 -20.06
C SER A 21 -2.19 13.18 -19.58
N GLY A 22 -2.00 14.27 -20.32
CA GLY A 22 -1.00 15.32 -20.06
C GLY A 22 -1.48 16.50 -19.21
N THR A 23 -2.51 16.35 -18.38
CA THR A 23 -2.80 17.39 -17.37
C THR A 23 -1.75 17.30 -16.27
N ASN A 24 -0.85 18.29 -16.23
CA ASN A 24 -0.01 18.53 -15.07
C ASN A 24 -0.94 18.79 -13.88
N ALA A 25 -1.11 17.78 -13.03
CA ALA A 25 -1.63 18.01 -11.70
C ALA A 25 -0.56 18.82 -10.97
N ASP A 26 -0.73 20.14 -10.95
CA ASP A 26 -0.03 21.03 -10.01
C ASP A 26 -0.52 20.67 -8.61
N THR A 27 -0.03 19.53 -8.14
CA THR A 27 -0.33 19.03 -6.82
C THR A 27 0.69 19.69 -5.94
N LYS A 28 0.35 20.88 -5.42
CA LYS A 28 0.81 21.20 -4.08
C LYS A 28 0.28 20.09 -3.18
N ILE A 29 1.06 19.01 -3.05
CA ILE A 29 0.82 17.97 -2.06
C ILE A 29 0.90 18.73 -0.74
N LYS A 30 -0.27 19.05 -0.18
CA LYS A 30 -0.36 19.61 1.15
C LYS A 30 0.22 18.52 2.03
N GLN A 31 1.43 18.74 2.55
CA GLN A 31 2.03 17.86 3.54
C GLN A 31 0.97 17.59 4.59
N VAL A 32 0.52 16.34 4.68
CA VAL A 32 -0.50 15.97 5.64
C VAL A 32 0.21 16.02 7.00
N THR A 33 -0.13 17.01 7.83
CA THR A 33 0.48 17.19 9.16
C THR A 33 0.25 15.96 10.05
N ASP A 34 -0.83 15.21 9.79
CA ASP A 34 -1.13 13.92 10.39
C ASP A 34 -1.73 12.98 9.33
N PRO A 35 -0.98 11.95 8.85
CA PRO A 35 -1.47 11.02 7.82
C PRO A 35 -2.72 10.25 8.26
N THR A 36 -3.04 10.19 9.56
CA THR A 36 -4.23 9.51 10.10
C THR A 36 -5.48 10.39 10.16
N GLY A 37 -5.39 11.68 9.82
CA GLY A 37 -6.47 12.66 9.96
C GLY A 37 -7.68 12.48 9.02
N ASN A 38 -7.60 11.59 8.02
CA ASN A 38 -8.72 11.30 7.12
C ASN A 38 -9.05 9.80 7.10
N VAL A 39 -10.31 9.48 7.40
CA VAL A 39 -10.82 8.10 7.46
C VAL A 39 -11.29 7.54 6.10
N ASN A 40 -11.50 8.39 5.10
CA ASN A 40 -11.97 8.03 3.75
C ASN A 40 -10.91 8.38 2.69
N LEU A 41 -9.81 7.63 2.71
CA LEU A 41 -8.71 7.78 1.75
C LEU A 41 -8.98 6.95 0.48
N SER A 42 -8.80 7.56 -0.69
CA SER A 42 -8.73 6.82 -1.95
C SER A 42 -7.53 5.85 -1.96
N PRO A 43 -7.51 4.82 -2.82
CA PRO A 43 -6.42 3.84 -2.83
C PRO A 43 -5.01 4.44 -2.98
N PHE A 44 -4.85 5.48 -3.81
CA PHE A 44 -3.58 6.18 -3.97
C PHE A 44 -3.18 6.95 -2.70
N GLN A 45 -4.14 7.65 -2.08
CA GLN A 45 -3.89 8.40 -0.85
C GLN A 45 -3.51 7.47 0.31
N GLN A 46 -4.11 6.28 0.42
CA GLN A 46 -3.72 5.28 1.44
C GLN A 46 -2.25 4.89 1.33
N TRP A 47 -1.73 4.71 0.11
CA TRP A 47 -0.32 4.41 -0.12
C TRP A 47 0.58 5.60 0.23
N LEU A 48 0.20 6.81 -0.19
CA LEU A 48 0.93 8.03 0.12
C LEU A 48 1.01 8.25 1.63
N SER A 49 -0.10 8.16 2.35
CA SER A 49 -0.14 8.31 3.80
C SER A 49 0.64 7.21 4.53
N ALA A 50 0.64 5.97 4.02
CA ALA A 50 1.48 4.92 4.58
C ALA A 50 2.98 5.22 4.40
N TYR A 51 3.37 5.78 3.24
CA TYR A 51 4.73 6.27 3.03
C TYR A 51 5.06 7.43 3.99
N GLU A 52 4.17 8.40 4.15
CA GLU A 52 4.35 9.49 5.13
C GLU A 52 4.54 8.97 6.56
N CYS A 53 3.82 7.92 6.98
CA CYS A 53 4.07 7.26 8.26
C CYS A 53 5.50 6.73 8.38
N LEU A 54 6.05 6.12 7.32
CA LEU A 54 7.44 5.61 7.30
C LEU A 54 8.49 6.72 7.35
N GLN A 55 8.13 7.94 6.93
CA GLN A 55 9.01 9.10 7.04
C GLN A 55 9.10 9.65 8.47
N ASN A 56 8.26 9.18 9.40
CA ASN A 56 8.39 9.50 10.83
C ASN A 56 9.56 8.69 11.44
N LYS A 57 10.78 9.21 11.24
CA LYS A 57 12.03 8.63 11.72
C LYS A 57 12.38 9.18 13.10
N SER A 58 12.86 8.32 13.99
CA SER A 58 13.39 8.74 15.29
C SER A 58 14.86 9.11 15.17
N GLN A 59 15.26 10.28 15.66
CA GLN A 59 16.66 10.69 15.74
C GLN A 59 17.45 9.87 16.77
N SER A 60 16.76 9.27 17.73
CA SER A 60 17.35 8.46 18.80
C SER A 60 17.61 7.02 18.37
N CYS A 61 17.15 6.63 17.17
CA CYS A 61 17.34 5.29 16.63
C CYS A 61 18.45 5.27 15.61
N SER A 62 19.33 4.27 15.70
CA SER A 62 20.25 3.96 14.60
C SER A 62 19.46 3.78 13.30
N GLY A 63 20.04 4.20 12.18
CA GLY A 63 19.43 4.01 10.86
C GLY A 63 19.11 2.54 10.58
N GLU A 64 19.90 1.62 11.14
CA GLU A 64 19.69 0.16 11.04
C GLU A 64 18.43 -0.31 11.77
N TYR A 65 17.96 0.42 12.79
CA TYR A 65 16.71 0.16 13.53
C TYR A 65 15.57 1.08 13.09
N THR A 66 15.71 1.72 11.93
CA THR A 66 14.64 2.53 11.34
C THR A 66 13.82 1.68 10.38
N LEU A 67 12.52 1.57 10.63
CA LEU A 67 11.61 0.85 9.75
C LEU A 67 11.56 1.51 8.38
N THR A 68 11.69 0.70 7.33
CA THR A 68 11.57 1.14 5.93
C THR A 68 10.61 0.23 5.16
N GLU A 69 10.41 0.53 3.89
CA GLU A 69 9.57 -0.26 2.98
C GLU A 69 10.09 -1.71 2.80
N ALA A 70 11.39 -1.92 3.05
CA ALA A 70 12.02 -3.24 3.06
C ALA A 70 11.40 -4.17 4.13
N GLY A 71 10.87 -3.60 5.21
CA GLY A 71 10.25 -4.34 6.30
C GLY A 71 11.20 -4.57 7.47
N TRP A 72 11.36 -5.83 7.87
CA TRP A 72 12.08 -6.19 9.09
C TRP A 72 13.54 -5.72 9.07
N MET A 73 13.97 -5.14 10.20
CA MET A 73 15.27 -4.48 10.37
C MET A 73 16.39 -5.44 10.80
N ASN A 74 16.13 -6.74 10.82
CA ASN A 74 17.10 -7.77 11.21
C ASN A 74 17.66 -7.60 12.63
N VAL A 75 16.86 -7.06 13.57
CA VAL A 75 17.24 -6.92 14.99
C VAL A 75 17.53 -8.30 15.58
N THR A 76 18.71 -8.46 16.20
CA THR A 76 19.23 -9.72 16.73
C THR A 76 19.20 -9.77 18.25
N SER A 77 19.65 -10.90 18.83
CA SER A 77 19.69 -11.10 20.29
C SER A 77 20.47 -9.98 20.99
N ASP A 78 21.58 -9.57 20.39
CA ASP A 78 22.54 -8.63 21.00
C ASP A 78 21.94 -7.21 21.07
N ASP A 79 20.99 -6.92 20.20
CA ASP A 79 20.32 -5.62 20.09
C ASP A 79 19.11 -5.50 21.02
N THR A 80 18.64 -6.62 21.61
CA THR A 80 17.36 -6.71 22.32
C THR A 80 17.23 -5.64 23.41
N THR A 81 18.24 -5.50 24.27
CA THR A 81 18.22 -4.58 25.40
C THR A 81 18.07 -3.13 24.95
N ASP A 82 18.84 -2.71 23.95
CA ASP A 82 18.84 -1.33 23.48
C ASP A 82 17.62 -1.01 22.61
N PHE A 83 17.15 -1.97 21.82
CA PHE A 83 15.97 -1.81 20.99
C PHE A 83 14.69 -1.71 21.83
N CYS A 84 14.58 -2.50 22.90
CA CYS A 84 13.37 -2.65 23.72
C CYS A 84 13.30 -1.78 24.97
N LYS A 85 14.33 -0.96 25.25
CA LYS A 85 14.27 -0.01 26.37
C LYS A 85 13.05 0.91 26.25
N ALA A 86 12.53 1.38 27.38
CA ALA A 86 11.43 2.35 27.40
C ALA A 86 11.83 3.62 26.61
N GLY A 87 10.95 4.11 25.74
CA GLY A 87 11.25 5.20 24.79
C GLY A 87 12.22 4.82 23.67
N GLY A 88 12.58 3.53 23.55
CA GLY A 88 13.51 3.02 22.55
C GLY A 88 12.89 2.79 21.17
N CYS A 89 13.68 2.17 20.29
CA CYS A 89 13.31 1.98 18.89
C CYS A 89 12.15 1.00 18.68
N GLY A 90 11.95 0.05 19.59
CA GLY A 90 10.80 -0.85 19.56
C GLY A 90 9.48 -0.11 19.72
N GLU A 91 9.38 0.83 20.67
CA GLU A 91 8.17 1.63 20.88
C GLU A 91 7.91 2.58 19.71
N HIS A 92 8.96 3.28 19.23
CA HIS A 92 8.86 4.15 18.06
C HIS A 92 8.40 3.37 16.81
N THR A 93 9.02 2.21 16.55
CA THR A 93 8.64 1.36 15.41
C THR A 93 7.18 0.92 15.51
N LYS A 94 6.70 0.56 16.70
CA LYS A 94 5.28 0.21 16.92
C LYS A 94 4.35 1.39 16.67
N ALA A 95 4.77 2.61 16.99
CA ALA A 95 4.00 3.81 16.66
C ALA A 95 3.89 4.01 15.14
N VAL A 96 5.00 3.86 14.40
CA VAL A 96 5.00 3.91 12.92
C VAL A 96 4.10 2.82 12.33
N LEU A 97 4.19 1.58 12.81
CA LEU A 97 3.32 0.48 12.38
C LEU A 97 1.84 0.76 12.65
N THR A 98 1.54 1.39 13.79
CA THR A 98 0.17 1.79 14.14
C THR A 98 -0.36 2.84 13.17
N CYS A 99 0.44 3.85 12.82
CA CYS A 99 0.12 4.84 11.79
C CYS A 99 -0.22 4.17 10.45
N ILE A 100 0.64 3.25 9.97
CA ILE A 100 0.42 2.51 8.72
C ILE A 100 -0.89 1.71 8.78
N HIS A 101 -1.18 1.06 9.91
CA HIS A 101 -2.42 0.29 10.06
C HIS A 101 -3.67 1.15 9.91
N HIS A 102 -3.65 2.37 10.46
CA HIS A 102 -4.79 3.29 10.39
C HIS A 102 -5.07 3.77 8.97
N VAL A 103 -4.03 4.07 8.20
CA VAL A 103 -4.18 4.62 6.84
C VAL A 103 -4.29 3.53 5.76
N LYS A 104 -3.73 2.34 6.01
CA LYS A 104 -3.75 1.22 5.07
C LYS A 104 -3.71 -0.15 5.78
N ARG A 105 -4.89 -0.66 6.12
CA ARG A 105 -5.04 -1.93 6.88
C ARG A 105 -4.42 -3.17 6.22
N ASP A 106 -4.36 -3.21 4.89
CA ASP A 106 -3.84 -4.33 4.09
C ASP A 106 -2.38 -4.12 3.62
N TYR A 107 -1.65 -3.18 4.25
CA TYR A 107 -0.26 -2.89 3.91
C TYR A 107 0.64 -4.14 4.04
N LYS A 108 1.48 -4.35 3.03
CA LYS A 108 2.52 -5.37 3.03
C LYS A 108 3.84 -4.73 2.63
N PHE A 109 4.86 -5.02 3.41
CA PHE A 109 6.24 -4.63 3.13
C PHE A 109 6.81 -5.44 1.96
N ILE A 110 7.94 -4.99 1.40
CA ILE A 110 8.62 -5.66 0.28
C ILE A 110 9.02 -7.09 0.67
N ASN A 111 9.47 -7.31 1.90
CA ASN A 111 9.75 -8.64 2.44
C ASN A 111 8.50 -9.50 2.72
N LYS A 112 7.31 -9.04 2.30
CA LYS A 112 6.00 -9.68 2.49
C LYS A 112 5.50 -9.70 3.93
N ALA A 113 6.20 -9.10 4.89
CA ALA A 113 5.69 -8.95 6.23
C ALA A 113 4.43 -8.09 6.25
N THR A 114 3.52 -8.40 7.16
CA THR A 114 2.35 -7.56 7.45
C THR A 114 2.66 -6.67 8.64
N VAL A 115 1.93 -5.56 8.77
CA VAL A 115 2.01 -4.68 9.94
C VAL A 115 1.82 -5.48 11.25
N TRP A 116 0.85 -6.39 11.26
CA TRP A 116 0.61 -7.28 12.39
C TRP A 116 1.81 -8.21 12.67
N GLY A 117 2.38 -8.82 11.62
CA GLY A 117 3.54 -9.71 11.76
C GLY A 117 4.77 -9.01 12.34
N LEU A 118 5.04 -7.77 11.92
CA LEU A 118 6.13 -6.98 12.50
C LEU A 118 5.82 -6.61 13.95
N ASN A 119 4.60 -6.18 14.27
CA ASN A 119 4.21 -5.84 15.65
C ASN A 119 4.32 -7.06 16.60
N TYR A 120 3.93 -8.24 16.11
CA TYR A 120 4.11 -9.50 16.82
C TYR A 120 5.59 -9.82 17.03
N THR A 121 6.41 -9.69 15.98
CA THR A 121 7.87 -9.92 16.04
C THR A 121 8.53 -9.03 17.10
N ILE A 122 8.19 -7.73 17.12
CA ILE A 122 8.71 -6.77 18.12
C ILE A 122 8.26 -7.14 19.53
N THR A 123 6.97 -7.40 19.71
CA THR A 123 6.42 -7.69 21.04
C THR A 123 6.97 -8.99 21.61
N HIS A 124 7.08 -10.03 20.78
CA HIS A 124 7.67 -11.31 21.17
C HIS A 124 9.17 -11.16 21.45
N GLY A 125 9.92 -10.50 20.56
CA GLY A 125 11.36 -10.31 20.73
C GLY A 125 11.73 -9.46 21.95
N CYS A 126 10.94 -8.43 22.30
CA CYS A 126 11.16 -7.69 23.53
C CYS A 126 10.81 -8.47 24.81
N SER A 127 10.00 -9.54 24.71
CA SER A 127 9.63 -10.36 25.86
C SER A 127 10.54 -11.58 26.04
N TYR A 128 11.03 -12.15 24.93
CA TYR A 128 11.72 -13.45 24.91
C TYR A 128 13.09 -13.42 24.21
N GLY A 129 13.50 -12.28 23.65
CA GLY A 129 14.72 -12.13 22.84
C GLY A 129 14.47 -12.22 21.33
N PHE A 130 15.24 -11.47 20.55
CA PHE A 130 15.21 -11.56 19.08
C PHE A 130 16.13 -12.66 18.55
N ASN A 131 15.82 -13.12 17.32
CA ASN A 131 16.63 -14.10 16.58
C ASN A 131 17.01 -13.62 15.17
N GLY A 132 16.82 -12.34 14.85
CA GLY A 132 17.06 -11.77 13.52
C GLY A 132 15.93 -11.98 12.51
N THR A 133 14.94 -12.82 12.79
CA THR A 133 13.86 -13.15 11.83
C THR A 133 12.54 -12.43 12.15
N THR A 134 11.62 -12.41 11.18
CA THR A 134 10.27 -11.86 11.36
C THR A 134 9.18 -12.86 11.04
N TYR A 135 8.04 -12.71 11.72
CA TYR A 135 6.84 -13.47 11.43
C TYR A 135 6.17 -12.98 10.13
N ILE A 136 6.22 -13.80 9.09
CA ILE A 136 5.51 -13.56 7.84
C ILE A 136 4.17 -14.29 7.87
N SER A 137 3.11 -13.53 8.13
CA SER A 137 1.75 -14.06 8.03
C SER A 137 1.31 -14.10 6.56
N ASN A 138 0.84 -15.27 6.10
CA ASN A 138 0.14 -15.37 4.82
C ASN A 138 -1.29 -14.81 4.98
N ALA A 139 -1.41 -13.49 5.18
CA ALA A 139 -2.70 -12.81 5.08
C ALA A 139 -3.20 -12.98 3.64
N ARG A 140 -4.13 -13.93 3.45
CA ARG A 140 -4.80 -14.22 2.19
C ARG A 140 -5.68 -13.01 1.85
N ARG A 141 -5.31 -12.24 0.82
CA ARG A 141 -6.25 -11.27 0.25
C ARG A 141 -7.47 -12.07 -0.22
N ARG A 142 -8.68 -11.72 0.21
CA ARG A 142 -9.87 -12.05 -0.61
C ARG A 142 -9.75 -11.21 -1.87
N ILE A 143 -9.07 -11.74 -2.88
CA ILE A 143 -9.15 -11.18 -4.22
C ILE A 143 -10.58 -11.46 -4.67
N GLN A 144 -11.39 -10.41 -4.86
CA GLN A 144 -12.68 -10.55 -5.54
C GLN A 144 -12.39 -11.27 -6.86
N SER A 145 -12.97 -12.46 -7.05
CA SER A 145 -12.67 -13.31 -8.19
C SER A 145 -12.81 -12.51 -9.50
N PRO A 146 -11.84 -12.58 -10.43
CA PRO A 146 -11.97 -11.93 -11.74
C PRO A 146 -13.23 -12.41 -12.50
N ILE A 147 -13.72 -13.61 -12.18
CA ILE A 147 -14.98 -14.17 -12.69
C ILE A 147 -16.18 -13.28 -12.29
N ALA A 148 -16.18 -12.71 -11.09
CA ALA A 148 -17.29 -11.86 -10.63
C ALA A 148 -17.38 -10.55 -11.43
N VAL A 149 -16.24 -10.01 -11.88
CA VAL A 149 -16.21 -8.80 -12.74
C VAL A 149 -16.74 -9.13 -14.15
N LEU A 150 -16.34 -10.29 -14.69
CA LEU A 150 -16.77 -10.74 -16.01
C LEU A 150 -18.28 -11.03 -16.07
N VAL A 151 -18.86 -11.61 -15.01
CA VAL A 151 -20.30 -11.88 -14.93
C VAL A 151 -21.11 -10.58 -14.95
N SER A 152 -20.67 -9.54 -14.26
CA SER A 152 -21.35 -8.23 -14.27
C SER A 152 -21.32 -7.56 -15.64
N ILE A 153 -20.18 -7.64 -16.34
CA ILE A 153 -20.05 -7.09 -17.71
C ILE A 153 -20.95 -7.86 -18.67
N LEU A 154 -20.93 -9.20 -18.63
CA LEU A 154 -21.79 -10.04 -19.45
C LEU A 154 -23.28 -9.77 -19.19
N ALA A 155 -23.68 -9.59 -17.93
CA ALA A 155 -25.05 -9.24 -17.56
C ALA A 155 -25.47 -7.88 -18.14
N ALA A 156 -24.60 -6.87 -18.07
CA ALA A 156 -24.88 -5.55 -18.64
C ALA A 156 -25.01 -5.59 -20.16
N VAL A 157 -24.14 -6.34 -20.85
CA VAL A 157 -24.22 -6.55 -22.30
C VAL A 157 -25.49 -7.32 -22.67
N LEU A 158 -25.87 -8.36 -21.93
CA LEU A 158 -27.09 -9.11 -22.19
C LEU A 158 -28.34 -8.24 -22.00
N LEU A 159 -28.39 -7.41 -20.96
CA LEU A 159 -29.50 -6.49 -20.72
C LEU A 159 -29.60 -5.42 -21.81
N SER A 160 -28.49 -4.84 -22.26
CA SER A 160 -28.51 -3.84 -23.34
C SER A 160 -28.97 -4.43 -24.68
N ASN A 161 -28.67 -5.70 -24.95
CA ASN A 161 -29.14 -6.38 -26.15
C ASN A 161 -30.60 -6.83 -26.04
N LEU A 162 -31.13 -7.07 -24.83
CA LEU A 162 -32.54 -7.43 -24.64
C LEU A 162 -33.48 -6.22 -24.81
N ASP A 163 -33.03 -5.01 -24.49
CA ASP A 163 -33.79 -3.79 -24.76
C ASP A 163 -33.90 -3.47 -26.27
N ASP A 164 -32.94 -3.94 -27.08
CA ASP A 164 -32.95 -3.78 -28.55
C ASP A 164 -34.02 -4.65 -29.24
N TRP A 165 -34.40 -5.79 -28.64
CA TRP A 165 -35.47 -6.67 -29.16
C TRP A 165 -36.90 -6.26 -28.77
N ARG A 166 -37.05 -5.17 -28.00
CA ARG A 166 -38.35 -4.70 -27.48
C ARG A 166 -38.81 -3.37 -28.10
N ASN A 167 -38.27 -2.97 -29.26
CA ASN A 167 -38.80 -1.88 -30.08
C ASN A 167 -39.06 -2.36 -31.52
#